data_AF-A0A7K9S0N6-F1
#
_entry.id   AF-A0A7K9S0N6-F1
#
_cell.length_a   1.000
_cell.length_b   1.000
_cell.length_c   1.000
_cell.angle_alpha   90.00
_cell.angle_beta   90.00
_cell.angle_gamma   90.00
#
_symmetry.space_group_name_H-M   'P 1'
#
loop_
_entity.id
_entity.type
_entity.pdbx_description
1 polymer ?
#
loop_
_entity_poly.entity_id
_entity_poly.type
_entity_poly.pdbx_seq_one_letter_code
_entity_poly.pdbx_strand_id
1 'polypeptide(L)'
;RLYPPVSSPAERQRYKAEFGSELRRYKELCADMDRVNERLAQLGQQLDLVPEDSAQYQVCTSARPLRPFSAPEYQDKKQESKTLRNKLFHIKRMVSDYDKL
;
A
#
# COMPACT_ATOMS: atom_id res chain seq x y z
N ARG A 1 -5.03 19.09 14.09
CA ARG A 1 -5.16 18.16 12.92
C ARG A 1 -4.57 18.87 11.71
N LEU A 2 -3.84 18.16 10.82
CA LEU A 2 -3.10 18.76 9.69
C LEU A 2 -3.97 19.36 8.57
N TYR A 3 -5.26 19.04 8.54
CA TYR A 3 -6.22 19.55 7.55
C TYR A 3 -7.52 19.96 8.26
N PRO A 4 -7.65 21.20 8.73
CA PRO A 4 -8.91 21.73 9.25
C PRO A 4 -10.04 21.79 8.18
N PRO A 5 -11.29 22.08 8.59
CA PRO A 5 -12.37 22.36 7.64
C PRO A 5 -11.99 23.49 6.68
N VAL A 6 -12.31 23.31 5.40
CA VAL A 6 -12.00 24.30 4.37
C VAL A 6 -12.88 25.53 4.56
N SER A 7 -12.24 26.71 4.52
CA SER A 7 -12.88 28.00 4.76
C SER A 7 -12.84 28.95 3.55
N SER A 8 -12.08 28.61 2.51
CA SER A 8 -11.90 29.47 1.33
C SER A 8 -11.64 28.67 0.04
N PRO A 9 -11.92 29.26 -1.15
CA PRO A 9 -11.62 28.62 -2.43
C PRO A 9 -10.12 28.34 -2.65
N ALA A 10 -9.25 29.22 -2.14
CA ALA A 10 -7.80 29.02 -2.23
C ALA A 10 -7.35 27.81 -1.40
N GLU A 11 -7.86 27.67 -0.18
CA GLU A 11 -7.60 26.51 0.69
C GLU A 11 -8.15 25.22 0.06
N ARG A 12 -9.35 25.27 -0.52
CA ARG A 12 -9.94 24.16 -1.28
C ARG A 12 -9.01 23.69 -2.41
N GLN A 13 -8.50 24.63 -3.21
CA GLN A 13 -7.64 24.32 -4.34
C GLN A 13 -6.30 23.72 -3.88
N ARG A 14 -5.74 24.22 -2.77
CA ARG A 14 -4.56 23.63 -2.14
C ARG A 14 -4.82 22.19 -1.69
N TYR A 15 -5.93 21.93 -1.01
CA TYR A 15 -6.28 20.58 -0.55
C TYR A 15 -6.46 19.62 -1.71
N LYS A 16 -7.06 20.08 -2.81
CA LYS A 16 -7.23 19.30 -4.04
C LYS A 16 -5.88 18.98 -4.71
N ALA A 17 -4.95 19.94 -4.74
CA ALA A 17 -3.61 19.74 -5.29
C ALA A 17 -2.81 18.72 -4.45
N GLU A 18 -2.84 18.87 -3.12
CA GLU A 18 -2.19 17.92 -2.21
C GLU A 18 -2.82 16.53 -2.31
N PHE A 19 -4.16 16.42 -2.39
CA PHE A 19 -4.85 15.16 -2.62
C PHE A 19 -4.37 14.47 -3.89
N GLY A 20 -4.21 15.21 -4.99
CA GLY A 20 -3.71 14.65 -6.25
C GLY A 20 -2.29 14.11 -6.16
N SER A 21 -1.40 14.80 -5.43
CA SER A 21 -0.03 14.33 -5.19
C SER A 21 0.00 13.07 -4.34
N GLU A 22 -0.71 13.07 -3.21
CA GLU A 22 -0.76 11.95 -2.27
C GLU A 22 -1.45 10.73 -2.89
N LEU A 23 -2.45 10.94 -3.76
CA LEU A 23 -3.13 9.86 -4.46
C LEU A 23 -2.22 9.16 -5.46
N ARG A 24 -1.33 9.89 -6.14
CA ARG A 24 -0.32 9.28 -7.02
C ARG A 24 0.62 8.37 -6.23
N ARG A 25 1.19 8.88 -5.14
CA ARG A 25 2.04 8.10 -4.22
C ARG A 25 1.33 6.86 -3.68
N TYR A 26 0.06 7.00 -3.28
CA TYR A 26 -0.73 5.87 -2.80
C TYR A 26 -0.91 4.79 -3.87
N LYS A 27 -1.19 5.18 -5.13
CA LYS A 27 -1.34 4.24 -6.24
C LYS A 27 -0.04 3.52 -6.58
N GLU A 28 1.08 4.23 -6.60
CA GLU A 28 2.41 3.66 -6.82
C GLU A 28 2.73 2.61 -5.74
N LEU A 29 2.46 2.95 -4.48
CA LEU A 29 2.68 2.04 -3.36
C LEU A 29 1.80 0.78 -3.42
N CYS A 30 0.54 0.92 -3.83
CA CYS A 30 -0.33 -0.23 -4.08
C CYS A 30 0.20 -1.12 -5.20
N ALA A 31 0.61 -0.54 -6.33
CA ALA A 31 1.15 -1.29 -7.46
C ALA A 31 2.42 -2.07 -7.09
N ASP A 32 3.31 -1.47 -6.29
CA ASP A 32 4.51 -2.16 -5.78
C ASP A 32 4.16 -3.34 -4.88
N MET A 33 3.18 -3.17 -3.99
CA MET A 33 2.72 -4.22 -3.09
C MET A 33 2.04 -5.36 -3.86
N ASP A 34 1.24 -5.05 -4.88
CA ASP A 34 0.59 -6.02 -5.75
C ASP A 34 1.63 -6.84 -6.52
N ARG A 35 2.63 -6.18 -7.13
CA ARG A 35 3.74 -6.85 -7.82
C ARG A 35 4.51 -7.80 -6.92
N VAL A 36 4.75 -7.40 -5.67
CA VAL A 36 5.38 -8.27 -4.67
C VAL A 36 4.48 -9.48 -4.44
N ASN A 37 3.19 -9.27 -4.13
CA ASN A 37 2.21 -10.33 -3.89
C ASN A 37 2.09 -11.32 -5.06
N GLU A 38 2.10 -10.84 -6.30
CA GLU A 38 2.06 -11.69 -7.49
C GLU A 38 3.28 -12.61 -7.59
N ARG A 39 4.51 -12.09 -7.37
CA ARG A 39 5.73 -12.90 -7.36
C ARG A 39 5.69 -13.99 -6.28
N LEU A 40 5.09 -13.67 -5.14
CA LEU A 40 4.96 -14.60 -4.03
C LEU A 40 3.95 -15.69 -4.31
N ALA A 41 2.83 -15.35 -4.95
CA ALA A 41 1.85 -16.32 -5.43
C ALA A 41 2.48 -17.27 -6.46
N GLN A 42 3.26 -16.73 -7.41
CA GLN A 42 3.99 -17.54 -8.40
C GLN A 42 5.03 -18.47 -7.76
N LEU A 43 5.77 -18.02 -6.75
CA LEU A 43 6.71 -18.86 -6.01
C LEU A 43 5.97 -19.94 -5.20
N GLY A 44 4.82 -19.61 -4.61
CA GLY A 44 3.96 -20.57 -3.92
C GLY A 44 3.49 -21.68 -4.85
N GLN A 45 2.97 -21.33 -6.03
CA GLN A 45 2.55 -22.31 -7.04
C GLN A 45 3.69 -23.18 -7.55
N GLN A 46 4.89 -22.62 -7.73
CA GLN A 46 6.07 -23.40 -8.12
C GLN A 46 6.48 -24.39 -7.03
N LEU A 47 6.36 -24.02 -5.76
CA LEU A 47 6.64 -24.92 -4.63
C LEU A 47 5.63 -26.07 -4.52
N ASP A 48 4.34 -25.82 -4.81
CA ASP A 48 3.30 -26.87 -4.84
C ASP A 48 3.54 -27.92 -5.94
N LEU A 49 4.34 -27.59 -6.97
CA LEU A 49 4.70 -28.49 -8.07
C LEU A 49 5.98 -29.30 -7.82
N VAL A 50 6.72 -29.01 -6.74
CA VAL A 50 7.95 -29.73 -6.39
C VAL A 50 7.59 -30.91 -5.46
N PRO A 51 8.03 -32.15 -5.76
CA PRO A 51 7.82 -33.28 -4.86
C PRO A 51 8.45 -33.01 -3.49
N GLU A 52 7.66 -33.21 -2.43
CA GLU A 52 7.99 -32.92 -1.02
C GLU A 52 9.27 -33.65 -0.53
N ASP A 53 9.65 -34.74 -1.21
CA ASP A 53 10.78 -35.64 -0.87
C ASP A 53 12.10 -35.27 -1.57
N SER A 54 12.16 -34.14 -2.27
CA SER A 54 13.36 -33.71 -2.99
C SER A 54 14.29 -32.86 -2.11
N ALA A 55 15.61 -33.06 -2.23
CA ALA A 55 16.61 -32.20 -1.59
C ALA A 55 16.44 -30.71 -1.97
N GLN A 56 15.84 -30.42 -3.14
CA GLN A 56 15.48 -29.07 -3.58
C GLN A 56 14.34 -28.47 -2.74
N TYR A 57 13.34 -29.25 -2.33
CA TYR A 57 12.28 -28.79 -1.43
C TYR A 57 12.84 -28.40 -0.05
N GLN A 58 13.74 -29.21 0.51
CA GLN A 58 14.40 -28.93 1.80
C GLN A 58 15.32 -27.70 1.76
N VAL A 59 16.06 -27.49 0.67
CA VAL A 59 16.90 -26.29 0.50
C VAL A 59 16.03 -25.04 0.30
N CYS A 60 14.91 -25.15 -0.43
CA CYS A 60 14.00 -24.03 -0.67
C CYS A 60 13.15 -23.66 0.57
N THR A 61 12.82 -24.63 1.43
CA THR A 61 12.11 -24.41 2.70
C THR A 61 13.03 -23.97 3.84
N SER A 62 14.29 -24.41 3.88
CA SER A 62 15.26 -23.98 4.90
C SER A 62 15.88 -22.60 4.62
N ALA A 63 15.96 -22.18 3.36
CA ALA A 63 16.34 -20.82 2.97
C ALA A 63 15.20 -19.79 3.15
N ARG A 64 14.07 -20.20 3.74
CA ARG A 64 12.84 -19.40 3.83
C ARG A 64 12.60 -18.84 5.24
N PRO A 65 13.22 -17.71 5.60
CA PRO A 65 12.53 -16.68 6.41
C PRO A 65 11.37 -16.02 5.61
N LEU A 66 11.21 -16.38 4.34
CA LEU A 66 10.45 -15.73 3.26
C LEU A 66 8.92 -15.92 3.38
N ARG A 67 8.32 -15.50 4.49
CA ARG A 67 7.02 -14.87 4.38
C ARG A 67 7.26 -13.37 4.11
N PRO A 68 6.89 -12.86 2.93
CA PRO A 68 7.01 -11.43 2.60
C PRO A 68 6.30 -10.55 3.62
N PHE A 69 5.23 -11.07 4.22
CA PHE A 69 4.51 -10.45 5.32
C PHE A 69 5.33 -10.29 6.61
N SER A 70 6.44 -11.00 6.80
CA SER A 70 7.34 -10.79 7.95
C SER A 70 8.54 -9.90 7.62
N ALA A 71 8.73 -9.53 6.35
CA ALA A 71 9.78 -8.59 5.99
C ALA A 71 9.43 -7.18 6.52
N PRO A 72 10.34 -6.49 7.23
CA PRO A 72 10.07 -5.17 7.80
C PRO A 72 9.67 -4.17 6.72
N GLU A 73 10.30 -4.22 5.54
CA GLU A 73 9.96 -3.34 4.40
C GLU A 73 8.49 -3.49 3.94
N TYR A 74 7.94 -4.70 3.93
CA TYR A 74 6.54 -4.93 3.56
C TYR A 74 5.58 -4.37 4.61
N GLN A 75 5.92 -4.52 5.90
CA GLN A 75 5.13 -3.97 7.00
C GLN A 75 5.14 -2.44 6.99
N ASP A 76 6.30 -1.83 6.71
CA ASP A 76 6.44 -0.39 6.57
C ASP A 76 5.59 0.15 5.41
N LYS A 77 5.70 -0.47 4.23
CA LYS A 77 4.87 -0.12 3.05
C LYS A 77 3.37 -0.29 3.31
N LYS A 78 2.98 -1.33 4.06
CA LYS A 78 1.59 -1.55 4.47
C LYS A 78 1.09 -0.45 5.43
N GLN A 79 1.92 -0.06 6.39
CA GLN A 79 1.58 0.98 7.36
C GLN A 79 1.53 2.37 6.69
N GLU A 80 2.45 2.65 5.77
CA GLU A 80 2.44 3.85 4.92
C GLU A 80 1.17 3.92 4.09
N SER A 81 0.79 2.82 3.42
CA SER A 81 -0.45 2.71 2.64
C SER A 81 -1.68 3.06 3.48
N LYS A 82 -1.76 2.53 4.70
CA LYS A 82 -2.87 2.81 5.64
C LYS A 82 -2.92 4.28 6.03
N THR A 83 -1.75 4.88 6.28
CA THR A 83 -1.62 6.29 6.68
C THR A 83 -2.02 7.22 5.54
N LEU A 84 -1.51 6.99 4.33
CA LEU A 84 -1.88 7.72 3.12
C LEU A 84 -3.38 7.62 2.84
N ARG A 85 -3.96 6.41 2.93
CA ARG A 85 -5.39 6.21 2.74
C ARG A 85 -6.22 7.05 3.71
N ASN A 86 -5.89 7.03 5.00
CA ASN A 86 -6.60 7.82 6.01
C ASN A 86 -6.48 9.33 5.75
N LYS A 87 -5.30 9.79 5.36
CA LYS A 87 -5.05 11.18 4.97
C LYS A 87 -5.91 11.58 3.76
N LEU A 88 -5.91 10.78 2.71
CA LEU A 88 -6.70 11.00 1.50
C LEU A 88 -8.21 11.06 1.81
N PHE A 89 -8.73 10.12 2.61
CA PHE A 89 -10.13 10.16 3.04
C PHE A 89 -10.48 11.45 3.78
N HIS A 90 -9.61 11.88 4.68
CA HIS A 90 -9.83 13.10 5.45
C HIS A 90 -9.82 14.35 4.56
N ILE A 91 -8.83 14.49 3.67
CA ILE A 91 -8.76 15.63 2.74
C ILE A 91 -9.98 15.64 1.81
N LYS A 92 -10.35 14.48 1.25
CA LYS A 92 -11.55 14.34 0.41
C LYS A 92 -12.81 14.78 1.16
N ARG A 93 -12.94 14.43 2.44
CA ARG A 93 -14.05 14.85 3.28
C ARG A 93 -14.06 16.37 3.46
N MET A 94 -12.94 16.99 3.82
CA MET A 94 -12.88 18.46 4.02
C MET A 94 -13.25 19.24 2.76
N VAL A 95 -12.82 18.78 1.58
CA VAL A 95 -13.21 19.40 0.30
C VAL A 95 -14.69 19.15 -0.02
N SER A 96 -15.18 17.92 0.15
CA SER A 96 -16.58 17.57 -0.10
C SER A 96 -17.55 18.30 0.82
N ASP A 97 -17.17 18.51 2.08
CA ASP A 97 -17.99 19.21 3.06
C ASP A 97 -18.11 20.69 2.70
N TYR A 98 -17.03 21.32 2.21
CA TYR A 98 -17.05 22.70 1.71
C TYR A 98 -17.87 22.86 0.42
N ASP A 99 -17.77 21.92 -0.53
CA ASP A 99 -18.51 21.98 -1.80
C ASP A 99 -20.04 21.83 -1.63
N LYS A 100 -20.50 21.39 -0.45
CA LYS A 100 -21.92 21.23 -0.11
C LYS A 100 -22.52 22.41 0.64
N LEU A 101 -21.67 23.33 1.15
CA LEU A 101 -22.09 24.58 1.79
C LEU A 101 -22.51 25.59 0.72
#